data_AF-A0A2E9QCT1-F1
#
_entry.id   AF-A0A2E9QCT1-F1
#
_cell.length_a   1.000
_cell.length_b   1.000
_cell.length_c   1.000
_cell.angle_alpha   90.00
_cell.angle_beta   90.00
_cell.angle_gamma   90.00
#
_symmetry.space_group_name_H-M   'P 1'
#
loop_
_entity.id
_entity.type
_entity.pdbx_description
1 polymer ?
#
loop_
_entity_poly.entity_id
_entity_poly.type
_entity_poly.pdbx_seq_one_letter_code
_entity_poly.pdbx_strand_id
1 'polypeptide(L)'
;MPVDPGMVDTILGTFRGMAQQLKDAGNESDDAKECYSVLETMERLALEMNDLGAYSTKLSVDGLFTDFSTAYGRALASNTSVDGDSSDDQLMANTLKAYEDALNELKSNPSNAHVVPVLQEVVEKGKSGLSYPLFLKECEEKGLFLGLNSPRVGPTIQYSIYCAKISFRPLDQEMHEAEWAAYQDLVTKSAFGYPDPVQWEITRQKIEWEYEPRQILWKAIEDRWDRMLDMVQDWVDSFCSFAPHDERWCGMGGVNSRAQTMKNIQRTQECEPGMLKVREEIFQEYFGLTWDDIFNHPTFLNQQQNGLLWYSDGAVEFMKEVHQIMKPGAKPDSNMIARAEKQHNSKAYIRQDRATAEQMTPVPFPEFLKTVDWS
;
A
#
# COMPACT_ATOMS: atom_id res chain seq x y z
N MET A 1 -1.39 21.46 18.96
CA MET A 1 -2.21 21.72 17.75
C MET A 1 -3.30 20.68 17.74
N PRO A 2 -4.55 21.01 17.43
CA PRO A 2 -5.60 20.01 17.30
C PRO A 2 -5.20 18.95 16.26
N VAL A 3 -5.79 17.76 16.34
CA VAL A 3 -5.62 16.71 15.33
C VAL A 3 -6.01 17.27 13.96
N ASP A 4 -5.26 16.90 12.91
CA ASP A 4 -5.53 17.37 11.55
C ASP A 4 -7.00 17.11 11.15
N PRO A 5 -7.76 18.13 10.70
CA PRO A 5 -9.18 17.98 10.40
C PRO A 5 -9.49 16.93 9.32
N GLY A 6 -8.60 16.71 8.35
CA GLY A 6 -8.78 15.69 7.32
C GLY A 6 -8.66 14.27 7.89
N MET A 7 -7.79 14.08 8.88
CA MET A 7 -7.63 12.81 9.60
C MET A 7 -8.73 12.57 10.65
N VAL A 8 -9.32 13.63 11.21
CA VAL A 8 -10.52 13.50 12.05
C VAL A 8 -11.72 13.09 11.20
N ASP A 9 -11.82 13.58 9.97
CA ASP A 9 -12.92 13.27 9.07
C ASP A 9 -12.91 11.80 8.58
N THR A 10 -11.74 11.20 8.40
CA THR A 10 -11.65 9.75 8.09
C THR A 10 -12.15 8.87 9.24
N ILE A 11 -12.13 9.37 10.48
CA ILE A 11 -12.60 8.65 11.67
C ILE A 11 -14.06 8.98 11.98
N LEU A 12 -14.44 10.26 11.97
CA LEU A 12 -15.76 10.75 12.42
C LEU A 12 -16.74 11.01 11.28
N GLY A 13 -16.33 11.03 10.02
CA GLY A 13 -17.18 11.38 8.87
C GLY A 13 -18.42 10.49 8.78
N THR A 14 -18.26 9.18 8.98
CA THR A 14 -19.39 8.22 9.03
C THR A 14 -20.32 8.50 10.20
N PHE A 15 -19.77 8.84 11.38
CA PHE A 15 -20.55 9.14 12.59
C PHE A 15 -21.35 10.44 12.46
N ARG A 16 -20.77 11.48 11.84
CA ARG A 16 -21.47 12.72 11.47
C ARG A 16 -22.62 12.44 10.50
N GLY A 17 -22.38 11.61 9.48
CA GLY A 17 -23.41 11.18 8.55
C GLY A 17 -24.59 10.49 9.25
N MET A 18 -24.29 9.55 10.16
CA MET A 18 -25.29 8.84 10.97
C MET A 18 -26.08 9.79 11.88
N ALA A 19 -25.42 10.71 12.58
CA ALA A 19 -26.09 11.72 13.41
C ALA A 19 -26.96 12.67 12.57
N GLN A 20 -26.50 13.07 11.38
CA GLN A 20 -27.28 13.91 10.48
C GLN A 20 -28.53 13.19 9.99
N GLN A 21 -28.46 11.89 9.71
CA GLN A 21 -29.65 11.09 9.35
C GLN A 21 -30.72 11.11 10.46
N LEU A 22 -30.33 11.02 11.74
CA LEU A 22 -31.28 11.13 12.85
C LEU A 22 -31.92 12.53 12.94
N LYS A 23 -31.15 13.60 12.69
CA LYS A 23 -31.66 14.98 12.65
C LYS A 23 -32.62 15.20 11.48
N ASP A 24 -32.25 14.73 10.30
CA ASP A 24 -33.07 14.85 9.09
C ASP A 24 -34.38 14.05 9.21
N ALA A 25 -34.34 12.93 9.95
CA ALA A 25 -35.51 12.13 10.31
C ALA A 25 -36.34 12.72 11.46
N GLY A 26 -35.95 13.87 12.03
CA GLY A 26 -36.67 14.52 13.13
C GLY A 26 -36.68 13.72 14.44
N ASN A 27 -35.66 12.89 14.69
CA ASN A 27 -35.60 12.06 15.89
C ASN A 27 -35.20 12.88 17.11
N GLU A 28 -36.13 13.07 18.05
CA GLU A 28 -35.92 13.79 19.31
C GLU A 28 -35.84 12.87 20.54
N SER A 29 -35.69 11.55 20.32
CA SER A 29 -35.56 10.57 21.42
C SER A 29 -34.34 10.85 22.31
N ASP A 30 -34.40 10.39 23.55
CA ASP A 30 -33.28 10.53 24.47
C ASP A 30 -32.04 9.74 23.99
N ASP A 31 -32.24 8.63 23.27
CA ASP A 31 -31.18 7.88 22.59
C ASP A 31 -30.54 8.68 21.45
N ALA A 32 -31.33 9.46 20.68
CA ALA A 32 -30.78 10.34 19.65
C ALA A 32 -29.96 11.48 20.26
N LYS A 33 -30.39 12.02 21.41
CA LYS A 33 -29.61 13.02 22.16
C LYS A 33 -28.31 12.44 22.72
N GLU A 34 -28.34 11.19 23.17
CA GLU A 34 -27.14 10.46 23.60
C GLU A 34 -26.15 10.30 22.44
N CYS A 35 -26.61 9.96 21.23
CA CYS A 35 -25.76 9.94 20.02
C CYS A 35 -25.06 11.28 19.77
N TYR A 36 -25.82 12.39 19.84
CA TYR A 36 -25.27 13.71 19.62
C TYR A 36 -24.24 14.09 20.69
N SER A 37 -24.50 13.75 21.95
CA SER A 37 -23.59 14.02 23.06
C SER A 37 -22.29 13.22 22.98
N VAL A 38 -22.37 11.95 22.56
CA VAL A 38 -21.19 11.11 22.34
C VAL A 38 -20.36 11.66 21.17
N LEU A 39 -21.01 12.04 20.05
CA LEU A 39 -20.31 12.65 18.92
C LEU A 39 -19.65 13.99 19.29
N GLU A 40 -20.34 14.87 20.04
CA GLU A 40 -19.73 16.10 20.56
C GLU A 40 -18.52 15.81 21.44
N THR A 41 -18.54 14.73 22.22
CA THR A 41 -17.39 14.30 23.03
C THR A 41 -16.23 13.85 22.15
N MET A 42 -16.49 13.09 21.08
CA MET A 42 -15.48 12.69 20.10
C MET A 42 -14.85 13.90 19.38
N GLU A 43 -15.67 14.90 19.02
CA GLU A 43 -15.21 16.13 18.36
C GLU A 43 -14.41 17.03 19.31
N ARG A 44 -14.84 17.14 20.57
CA ARG A 44 -14.10 17.87 21.60
C ARG A 44 -12.72 17.27 21.84
N LEU A 45 -12.62 15.94 21.92
CA LEU A 45 -11.33 15.25 22.08
C LEU A 45 -10.39 15.51 20.88
N ALA A 46 -10.93 15.63 19.66
CA ALA A 46 -10.13 15.95 18.47
C ALA A 46 -9.52 17.36 18.54
N LEU A 47 -10.21 18.31 19.20
CA LEU A 47 -9.73 19.67 19.41
C LEU A 47 -8.72 19.78 20.57
N GLU A 48 -8.89 18.94 21.59
CA GLU A 48 -8.05 18.93 22.80
C GLU A 48 -6.73 18.16 22.60
N MET A 49 -6.72 17.15 21.71
CA MET A 49 -5.57 16.27 21.48
C MET A 49 -4.73 16.69 20.28
N ASN A 50 -3.42 16.40 20.32
CA ASN A 50 -2.45 16.75 19.27
C ASN A 50 -1.77 15.55 18.61
N ASP A 51 -2.19 14.33 18.96
CA ASP A 51 -1.65 13.08 18.41
C ASP A 51 -2.80 12.14 18.01
N LEU A 52 -2.78 11.69 16.76
CA LEU A 52 -3.84 10.86 16.15
C LEU A 52 -3.90 9.46 16.77
N GLY A 53 -2.75 8.88 17.11
CA GLY A 53 -2.68 7.54 17.71
C GLY A 53 -3.25 7.54 19.12
N ALA A 54 -2.88 8.55 19.92
CA ALA A 54 -3.43 8.76 21.26
C ALA A 54 -4.93 9.07 21.21
N TYR A 55 -5.37 9.88 20.24
CA TYR A 55 -6.79 10.17 20.03
C TYR A 55 -7.60 8.91 19.70
N SER A 56 -7.17 8.14 18.69
CA SER A 56 -7.83 6.88 18.30
C SER A 56 -7.87 5.85 19.44
N THR A 57 -6.76 5.74 20.20
CA THR A 57 -6.71 4.89 21.39
C THR A 57 -7.68 5.37 22.46
N LYS A 58 -7.76 6.68 22.70
CA LYS A 58 -8.66 7.28 23.70
C LYS A 58 -10.13 7.03 23.36
N LEU A 59 -10.52 7.21 22.10
CA LEU A 59 -11.87 6.89 21.63
C LEU A 59 -12.24 5.41 21.84
N SER A 60 -11.28 4.51 21.64
CA SER A 60 -11.48 3.07 21.81
C SER A 60 -11.54 2.66 23.28
N VAL A 61 -10.64 3.19 24.12
CA VAL A 61 -10.58 2.91 25.57
C VAL A 61 -11.80 3.46 26.30
N ASP A 62 -12.25 4.66 25.92
CA ASP A 62 -13.43 5.29 26.50
C ASP A 62 -14.74 4.72 25.92
N GLY A 63 -14.67 3.74 25.01
CA GLY A 63 -15.84 3.03 24.48
C GLY A 63 -16.71 3.85 23.53
N LEU A 64 -16.28 5.05 23.13
CA LEU A 64 -17.14 6.05 22.49
C LEU A 64 -17.74 5.56 21.16
N PHE A 65 -16.99 4.77 20.38
CA PHE A 65 -17.53 4.18 19.14
C PHE A 65 -18.69 3.22 19.40
N THR A 66 -18.52 2.36 20.39
CA THR A 66 -19.55 1.40 20.81
C THR A 66 -20.75 2.13 21.40
N ASP A 67 -20.51 3.15 22.23
CA ASP A 67 -21.58 3.94 22.85
C ASP A 67 -22.40 4.69 21.80
N PHE A 68 -21.74 5.31 20.82
CA PHE A 68 -22.42 5.95 19.69
C PHE A 68 -23.24 4.94 18.90
N SER A 69 -22.64 3.83 18.47
CA SER A 69 -23.35 2.83 17.63
C SER A 69 -24.52 2.19 18.37
N THR A 70 -24.39 1.98 19.69
CA THR A 70 -25.46 1.42 20.51
C THR A 70 -26.61 2.42 20.69
N ALA A 71 -26.30 3.67 21.03
CA ALA A 71 -27.29 4.74 21.12
C ALA A 71 -27.98 4.98 19.77
N TYR A 72 -27.23 4.92 18.66
CA TYR A 72 -27.76 5.11 17.31
C TYR A 72 -28.71 3.97 16.93
N GLY A 73 -28.35 2.73 17.24
CA GLY A 73 -29.24 1.57 17.08
C GLY A 73 -30.54 1.71 17.88
N ARG A 74 -30.47 2.18 19.13
CA ARG A 74 -31.66 2.45 19.96
C ARG A 74 -32.49 3.61 19.42
N ALA A 75 -31.85 4.68 18.94
CA ALA A 75 -32.52 5.83 18.35
C ALA A 75 -33.26 5.45 17.05
N LEU A 76 -32.67 4.61 16.21
CA LEU A 76 -33.37 4.08 15.03
C LEU A 76 -34.57 3.19 15.43
N ALA A 77 -34.39 2.37 16.46
CA ALA A 77 -35.45 1.53 16.99
C ALA A 77 -36.60 2.37 17.59
N SER A 78 -36.32 3.54 18.17
CA SER A 78 -37.34 4.43 18.76
C SER A 78 -38.06 5.31 17.74
N ASN A 79 -37.42 5.63 16.60
CA ASN A 79 -38.05 6.33 15.48
C ASN A 79 -38.97 5.44 14.65
N THR A 80 -38.78 4.13 14.76
CA THR A 80 -39.76 3.17 14.30
C THR A 80 -40.79 3.08 15.41
N SER A 81 -42.04 3.48 15.17
CA SER A 81 -43.12 3.25 16.12
C SER A 81 -43.27 1.74 16.34
N VAL A 82 -42.53 1.20 17.31
CA VAL A 82 -42.69 -0.17 17.80
C VAL A 82 -43.88 -0.13 18.74
N ASP A 83 -45.08 -0.15 18.15
CA ASP A 83 -46.13 -0.94 18.77
C ASP A 83 -45.55 -2.35 18.95
N GLY A 84 -45.60 -2.87 20.17
CA GLY A 84 -45.06 -4.18 20.50
C GLY A 84 -45.57 -5.25 19.52
N ASP A 85 -44.65 -6.10 19.08
CA ASP A 85 -44.66 -6.97 17.89
C ASP A 85 -44.21 -6.32 16.57
N SER A 86 -42.90 -6.15 16.39
CA SER A 86 -42.34 -6.24 15.04
C SER A 86 -42.53 -7.68 14.57
N SER A 87 -43.64 -7.94 13.87
CA SER A 87 -43.89 -9.27 13.32
C SER A 87 -42.73 -9.68 12.40
N ASP A 88 -42.42 -10.98 12.37
CA ASP A 88 -41.39 -11.53 11.48
C ASP A 88 -41.60 -11.07 10.03
N ASP A 89 -42.84 -10.84 9.61
CA ASP A 89 -43.20 -10.33 8.28
C ASP A 89 -42.66 -8.92 8.01
N GLN A 90 -42.68 -8.04 9.02
CA GLN A 90 -42.19 -6.67 8.88
C GLN A 90 -40.66 -6.61 8.86
N LEU A 91 -40.01 -7.47 9.66
CA LEU A 91 -38.55 -7.65 9.63
C LEU A 91 -38.07 -8.21 8.28
N MET A 92 -38.79 -9.21 7.75
CA MET A 92 -38.53 -9.77 6.43
C MET A 92 -38.68 -8.71 5.33
N ALA A 93 -39.78 -7.96 5.33
CA ALA A 93 -40.04 -6.93 4.33
C ALA A 93 -38.95 -5.85 4.31
N ASN A 94 -38.53 -5.37 5.48
CA ASN A 94 -37.46 -4.37 5.60
C ASN A 94 -36.11 -4.92 5.14
N THR A 95 -35.77 -6.15 5.55
CA THR A 95 -34.50 -6.81 5.18
C THR A 95 -34.42 -7.07 3.68
N LEU A 96 -35.49 -7.60 3.08
CA LEU A 96 -35.54 -7.87 1.65
C LEU A 96 -35.40 -6.57 0.84
N LYS A 97 -36.12 -5.52 1.24
CA LYS A 97 -36.03 -4.21 0.59
C LYS A 97 -34.59 -3.68 0.61
N ALA A 98 -33.90 -3.77 1.74
CA ALA A 98 -32.51 -3.32 1.83
C ALA A 98 -31.57 -4.09 0.88
N TYR A 99 -31.70 -5.41 0.79
CA TYR A 99 -30.91 -6.21 -0.15
C TYR A 99 -31.28 -5.96 -1.62
N GLU A 100 -32.55 -5.72 -1.93
CA GLU A 100 -33.00 -5.35 -3.28
C GLU A 100 -32.47 -3.99 -3.73
N ASP A 101 -32.55 -2.99 -2.85
CA ASP A 101 -32.03 -1.65 -3.11
C ASP A 101 -30.51 -1.71 -3.34
N ALA A 102 -29.78 -2.43 -2.47
CA ALA A 102 -28.34 -2.66 -2.64
C ALA A 102 -28.03 -3.41 -3.95
N LEU A 103 -28.82 -4.42 -4.32
CA LEU A 103 -28.61 -5.18 -5.56
C LEU A 103 -28.81 -4.31 -6.80
N ASN A 104 -29.82 -3.45 -6.79
CA ASN A 104 -30.09 -2.52 -7.88
C ASN A 104 -28.97 -1.48 -8.02
N GLU A 105 -28.47 -0.96 -6.90
CA GLU A 105 -27.32 -0.06 -6.88
C GLU A 105 -26.06 -0.74 -7.42
N LEU A 106 -25.72 -1.92 -6.90
CA LEU A 106 -24.50 -2.64 -7.27
C LEU A 106 -24.51 -3.08 -8.75
N LYS A 107 -25.66 -3.49 -9.29
CA LYS A 107 -25.81 -3.85 -10.72
C LYS A 107 -25.50 -2.70 -11.68
N SER A 108 -25.68 -1.46 -11.23
CA SER A 108 -25.42 -0.27 -12.08
C SER A 108 -23.92 -0.02 -12.30
N ASN A 109 -23.04 -0.65 -11.50
CA ASN A 109 -21.60 -0.46 -11.58
C ASN A 109 -20.86 -1.78 -11.89
N PRO A 110 -20.19 -1.89 -13.06
CA PRO A 110 -19.42 -3.07 -13.45
C PRO A 110 -18.36 -3.51 -12.45
N SER A 111 -17.81 -2.59 -11.64
CA SER A 111 -16.82 -2.95 -10.61
C SER A 111 -17.39 -3.86 -9.52
N ASN A 112 -18.71 -3.93 -9.38
CA ASN A 112 -19.38 -4.75 -8.36
C ASN A 112 -19.84 -6.12 -8.89
N ALA A 113 -19.50 -6.48 -10.14
CA ALA A 113 -19.93 -7.72 -10.77
C ALA A 113 -19.63 -8.98 -9.92
N HIS A 114 -18.52 -8.97 -9.17
CA HIS A 114 -18.11 -10.06 -8.28
C HIS A 114 -19.01 -10.24 -7.03
N VAL A 115 -19.78 -9.22 -6.62
CA VAL A 115 -20.68 -9.27 -5.44
C VAL A 115 -22.13 -9.61 -5.84
N VAL A 116 -22.53 -9.22 -7.06
CA VAL A 116 -23.92 -9.31 -7.55
C VAL A 116 -24.50 -10.74 -7.45
N PRO A 117 -23.79 -11.82 -7.84
CA PRO A 117 -24.35 -13.18 -7.77
C PRO A 117 -24.79 -13.60 -6.35
N VAL A 118 -23.98 -13.31 -5.34
CA VAL A 118 -24.29 -13.69 -3.95
C VAL A 118 -25.48 -12.92 -3.43
N LEU A 119 -25.50 -11.60 -3.66
CA LEU A 119 -26.60 -10.76 -3.21
C LEU A 119 -27.91 -11.08 -3.94
N GLN A 120 -27.83 -11.44 -5.22
CA GLN A 120 -28.97 -11.95 -5.99
C GLN A 120 -29.54 -13.23 -5.35
N GLU A 121 -28.69 -14.16 -4.93
CA GLU A 121 -29.16 -15.39 -4.28
C GLU A 121 -29.83 -15.13 -2.91
N VAL A 122 -29.31 -14.18 -2.12
CA VAL A 122 -29.94 -13.73 -0.86
C VAL A 122 -31.33 -13.16 -1.12
N VAL A 123 -31.47 -12.27 -2.12
CA VAL A 123 -32.77 -11.68 -2.50
C VAL A 123 -33.75 -12.76 -2.97
N GLU A 124 -33.30 -13.73 -3.77
CA GLU A 124 -34.15 -14.83 -4.24
C GLU A 124 -34.63 -15.72 -3.11
N LYS A 125 -33.80 -15.96 -2.08
CA LYS A 125 -34.24 -16.68 -0.88
C LYS A 125 -35.21 -15.88 -0.03
N GLY A 126 -35.01 -14.57 0.14
CA GLY A 126 -36.00 -13.72 0.82
C GLY A 126 -37.37 -13.73 0.13
N LYS A 127 -37.40 -13.87 -1.21
CA LYS A 127 -38.64 -13.97 -2.01
C LYS A 127 -39.31 -15.33 -2.01
N SER A 128 -38.69 -16.36 -1.44
CA SER A 128 -39.20 -17.74 -1.51
C SER A 128 -40.38 -18.04 -0.56
N GLY A 129 -40.80 -17.06 0.25
CA GLY A 129 -41.94 -17.19 1.17
C GLY A 129 -41.58 -17.83 2.52
N LEU A 130 -40.29 -17.87 2.89
CA LEU A 130 -39.82 -18.30 4.21
C LEU A 130 -40.21 -17.29 5.28
N SER A 131 -40.44 -17.75 6.51
CA SER A 131 -40.47 -16.84 7.67
C SER A 131 -39.10 -16.23 7.91
N TYR A 132 -39.05 -15.05 8.54
CA TYR A 132 -37.79 -14.35 8.80
C TYR A 132 -36.73 -15.21 9.53
N PRO A 133 -37.05 -15.97 10.59
CA PRO A 133 -36.07 -16.84 11.24
C PRO A 133 -35.55 -17.96 10.33
N LEU A 134 -36.41 -18.51 9.46
CA LEU A 134 -36.03 -19.59 8.55
C LEU A 134 -35.19 -19.06 7.38
N PHE A 135 -35.46 -17.84 6.91
CA PHE A 135 -34.61 -17.12 5.96
C PHE A 135 -33.19 -16.90 6.51
N LEU A 136 -33.08 -16.35 7.73
CA LEU A 136 -31.77 -16.13 8.35
C LEU A 136 -30.99 -17.44 8.51
N LYS A 137 -31.68 -18.49 8.98
CA LYS A 137 -31.11 -19.82 9.12
C LYS A 137 -30.62 -20.38 7.78
N GLU A 138 -31.44 -20.31 6.72
CA GLU A 138 -31.07 -20.80 5.40
C GLU A 138 -29.89 -20.02 4.80
N CYS A 139 -29.86 -18.70 4.97
CA CYS A 139 -28.74 -17.87 4.54
C CYS A 139 -27.44 -18.21 5.27
N GLU A 140 -27.51 -18.51 6.56
CA GLU A 140 -26.35 -18.95 7.36
C GLU A 140 -25.90 -20.37 6.95
N GLU A 141 -26.84 -21.33 6.88
CA GLU A 141 -26.55 -22.74 6.55
C GLU A 141 -26.05 -22.94 5.12
N LYS A 142 -26.37 -22.02 4.20
CA LYS A 142 -25.82 -21.98 2.83
C LYS A 142 -24.60 -21.09 2.69
N GLY A 143 -24.17 -20.44 3.77
CA GLY A 143 -23.01 -19.54 3.77
C GLY A 143 -23.20 -18.27 2.94
N LEU A 144 -24.43 -17.83 2.67
CA LEU A 144 -24.70 -16.64 1.87
C LEU A 144 -24.24 -15.35 2.57
N PHE A 145 -24.41 -15.25 3.89
CA PHE A 145 -23.92 -14.09 4.65
C PHE A 145 -22.39 -14.06 4.72
N LEU A 146 -21.75 -15.22 4.83
CA LEU A 146 -20.30 -15.33 4.67
C LEU A 146 -19.87 -14.90 3.26
N GLY A 147 -20.61 -15.35 2.24
CA GLY A 147 -20.42 -14.98 0.85
C GLY A 147 -20.65 -13.50 0.56
N LEU A 148 -21.37 -12.73 1.38
CA LEU A 148 -21.47 -11.27 1.23
C LEU A 148 -20.20 -10.54 1.71
N ASN A 149 -19.46 -11.15 2.65
CA ASN A 149 -18.22 -10.60 3.19
C ASN A 149 -16.97 -11.02 2.40
N SER A 150 -17.01 -12.19 1.75
CA SER A 150 -15.89 -12.81 1.03
C SER A 150 -15.57 -12.32 -0.41
N PRO A 151 -16.46 -11.74 -1.23
CA PRO A 151 -16.24 -11.65 -2.68
C PRO A 151 -15.08 -10.74 -3.07
N ARG A 152 -14.64 -9.87 -2.16
CA ARG A 152 -13.54 -8.93 -2.40
C ARG A 152 -12.17 -9.58 -2.29
N VAL A 153 -12.04 -10.72 -1.61
CA VAL A 153 -10.74 -11.32 -1.30
C VAL A 153 -10.02 -11.74 -2.59
N GLY A 154 -10.66 -12.58 -3.41
CA GLY A 154 -10.08 -13.03 -4.67
C GLY A 154 -9.66 -11.89 -5.61
N PRO A 155 -10.56 -10.93 -5.92
CA PRO A 155 -10.21 -9.74 -6.71
C PRO A 155 -9.06 -8.92 -6.13
N THR A 156 -8.98 -8.78 -4.80
CA THR A 156 -7.91 -8.04 -4.14
C THR A 156 -6.56 -8.73 -4.35
N ILE A 157 -6.48 -10.05 -4.21
CA ILE A 157 -5.24 -10.80 -4.45
C ILE A 157 -4.79 -10.64 -5.91
N GLN A 158 -5.71 -10.79 -6.87
CA GLN A 158 -5.40 -10.61 -8.30
C GLN A 158 -4.92 -9.19 -8.61
N TYR A 159 -5.51 -8.18 -7.96
CA TYR A 159 -5.04 -6.81 -8.09
C TYR A 159 -3.65 -6.60 -7.49
N SER A 160 -3.35 -7.24 -6.35
CA SER A 160 -2.01 -7.21 -5.76
C SER A 160 -0.96 -7.84 -6.68
N ILE A 161 -1.28 -8.98 -7.33
CA ILE A 161 -0.43 -9.58 -8.37
C ILE A 161 -0.19 -8.60 -9.52
N TYR A 162 -1.26 -7.97 -10.02
CA TYR A 162 -1.16 -6.95 -11.08
C TYR A 162 -0.27 -5.78 -10.66
N CYS A 163 -0.46 -5.24 -9.46
CA CYS A 163 0.36 -4.15 -8.93
C CYS A 163 1.83 -4.56 -8.80
N ALA A 164 2.12 -5.75 -8.30
CA ALA A 164 3.48 -6.26 -8.19
C ALA A 164 4.16 -6.39 -9.57
N LYS A 165 3.43 -6.85 -10.59
CA LYS A 165 3.92 -6.95 -11.97
C LYS A 165 4.24 -5.58 -12.57
N ILE A 166 3.31 -4.64 -12.46
CA ILE A 166 3.45 -3.29 -13.02
C ILE A 166 4.58 -2.50 -12.33
N SER A 167 4.76 -2.71 -11.03
CA SER A 167 5.84 -2.08 -10.26
C SER A 167 7.14 -2.90 -10.24
N PHE A 168 7.24 -3.98 -11.01
CA PHE A 168 8.42 -4.85 -11.12
C PHE A 168 8.97 -5.35 -9.77
N ARG A 169 8.08 -5.82 -8.90
CA ARG A 169 8.40 -6.37 -7.57
C ARG A 169 8.27 -7.89 -7.59
N PRO A 170 9.32 -8.64 -7.97
CA PRO A 170 9.20 -10.07 -8.25
C PRO A 170 8.84 -10.90 -7.00
N LEU A 171 9.39 -10.56 -5.83
CA LEU A 171 9.07 -11.29 -4.60
C LEU A 171 7.64 -11.02 -4.11
N ASP A 172 7.13 -9.79 -4.26
CA ASP A 172 5.73 -9.46 -3.98
C ASP A 172 4.81 -10.24 -4.93
N GLN A 173 5.19 -10.35 -6.21
CA GLN A 173 4.44 -11.14 -7.17
C GLN A 173 4.41 -12.62 -6.79
N GLU A 174 5.55 -13.23 -6.47
CA GLU A 174 5.60 -14.63 -6.02
C GLU A 174 4.74 -14.87 -4.78
N MET A 175 4.79 -13.95 -3.80
CA MET A 175 3.98 -14.02 -2.58
C MET A 175 2.49 -13.97 -2.90
N HIS A 176 2.04 -13.00 -3.70
CA HIS A 176 0.63 -12.88 -4.06
C HIS A 176 0.13 -14.02 -4.97
N GLU A 177 1.01 -14.60 -5.80
CA GLU A 177 0.70 -15.82 -6.57
C GLU A 177 0.54 -17.04 -5.64
N ALA A 178 1.35 -17.14 -4.58
CA ALA A 178 1.17 -18.17 -3.54
C ALA A 178 -0.12 -17.96 -2.73
N GLU A 179 -0.45 -16.72 -2.37
CA GLU A 179 -1.73 -16.35 -1.75
C GLU A 179 -2.92 -16.75 -2.62
N TRP A 180 -2.84 -16.49 -3.94
CA TRP A 180 -3.89 -16.86 -4.87
C TRP A 180 -4.09 -18.37 -4.95
N ALA A 181 -3.00 -19.14 -5.05
CA ALA A 181 -3.07 -20.60 -5.07
C ALA A 181 -3.68 -21.16 -3.77
N ALA A 182 -3.28 -20.62 -2.62
CA ALA A 182 -3.83 -21.01 -1.32
C ALA A 182 -5.32 -20.64 -1.18
N TYR A 183 -5.71 -19.45 -1.65
CA TYR A 183 -7.10 -19.01 -1.69
C TYR A 183 -7.95 -19.97 -2.52
N GLN A 184 -7.50 -20.34 -3.73
CA GLN A 184 -8.21 -21.29 -4.60
C GLN A 184 -8.37 -22.67 -3.98
N ASP A 185 -7.34 -23.18 -3.29
CA ASP A 185 -7.40 -24.45 -2.57
C ASP A 185 -8.44 -24.41 -1.42
N LEU A 186 -8.49 -23.32 -0.66
CA LEU A 186 -9.48 -23.14 0.40
C LEU A 186 -10.90 -22.99 -0.13
N VAL A 187 -11.09 -22.26 -1.24
CA VAL A 187 -12.38 -22.17 -1.95
C VAL A 187 -12.86 -23.56 -2.36
N THR A 188 -11.97 -24.38 -2.95
CA THR A 188 -12.30 -25.72 -3.43
C THR A 188 -12.70 -26.68 -2.29
N LYS A 189 -12.13 -26.48 -1.09
CA LYS A 189 -12.46 -27.27 0.10
C LYS A 189 -13.69 -26.76 0.85
N SER A 190 -14.14 -25.54 0.57
CA SER A 190 -15.27 -24.93 1.23
C SER A 190 -16.60 -25.52 0.74
N ALA A 191 -17.51 -25.77 1.68
CA ALA A 191 -18.89 -26.14 1.35
C ALA A 191 -19.68 -25.00 0.70
N PHE A 192 -19.20 -23.75 0.82
CA PHE A 192 -19.93 -22.54 0.42
C PHE A 192 -19.31 -21.84 -0.80
N GLY A 193 -18.22 -22.36 -1.36
CA GLY A 193 -17.50 -21.70 -2.47
C GLY A 193 -16.69 -20.46 -2.05
N TYR A 194 -16.54 -20.22 -0.74
CA TYR A 194 -15.72 -19.15 -0.17
C TYR A 194 -14.92 -19.67 1.01
N PRO A 195 -13.66 -19.26 1.20
CA PRO A 195 -12.88 -19.74 2.33
C PRO A 195 -13.44 -19.20 3.65
N ASP A 196 -13.28 -19.96 4.72
CA ASP A 196 -13.50 -19.45 6.08
C ASP A 196 -12.57 -18.24 6.32
N PRO A 197 -13.06 -17.10 6.84
CA PRO A 197 -12.25 -15.88 6.94
C PRO A 197 -11.07 -16.02 7.88
N VAL A 198 -11.23 -16.77 8.98
CA VAL A 198 -10.15 -17.00 9.95
C VAL A 198 -9.10 -17.93 9.36
N GLN A 199 -9.53 -18.99 8.68
CA GLN A 199 -8.64 -19.90 7.98
C GLN A 199 -7.86 -19.20 6.86
N TRP A 200 -8.52 -18.35 6.08
CA TRP A 200 -7.88 -17.54 5.06
C TRP A 200 -6.84 -16.60 5.67
N GLU A 201 -7.21 -15.85 6.72
CA GLU A 201 -6.31 -14.87 7.34
C GLU A 201 -5.05 -15.54 7.91
N ILE A 202 -5.20 -16.66 8.62
CA ILE A 202 -4.05 -17.41 9.14
C ILE A 202 -3.17 -17.95 8.00
N THR A 203 -3.77 -18.39 6.90
CA THR A 203 -3.03 -18.91 5.74
C THR A 203 -2.24 -17.81 5.05
N ARG A 204 -2.88 -16.66 4.80
CA ARG A 204 -2.26 -15.46 4.23
C ARG A 204 -1.07 -15.01 5.07
N GLN A 205 -1.25 -14.82 6.38
CA GLN A 205 -0.17 -14.37 7.27
C GLN A 205 1.04 -15.31 7.28
N LYS A 206 0.81 -16.63 7.21
CA LYS A 206 1.91 -17.61 7.12
C LYS A 206 2.73 -17.44 5.84
N ILE A 207 2.06 -17.18 4.73
CA ILE A 207 2.72 -16.91 3.46
C ILE A 207 3.50 -15.59 3.56
N GLU A 208 2.89 -14.52 4.07
CA GLU A 208 3.56 -13.23 4.26
C GLU A 208 4.84 -13.37 5.12
N TRP A 209 4.77 -14.11 6.24
CA TRP A 209 5.94 -14.36 7.09
C TRP A 209 7.05 -15.19 6.42
N GLU A 210 6.71 -16.04 5.46
CA GLU A 210 7.70 -16.80 4.69
C GLU A 210 8.46 -15.89 3.71
N TYR A 211 7.78 -14.91 3.13
CA TYR A 211 8.35 -14.01 2.11
C TYR A 211 8.99 -12.76 2.68
N GLU A 212 8.56 -12.27 3.84
CA GLU A 212 9.07 -11.04 4.48
C GLU A 212 10.61 -11.01 4.60
N PRO A 213 11.29 -12.08 5.11
CA PRO A 213 12.75 -12.07 5.17
C PRO A 213 13.43 -11.95 3.81
N ARG A 214 12.84 -12.54 2.76
CA ARG A 214 13.38 -12.48 1.39
C ARG A 214 13.23 -11.09 0.79
N GLN A 215 12.09 -10.42 1.02
CA GLN A 215 11.85 -9.04 0.59
C GLN A 215 12.81 -8.06 1.27
N ILE A 216 13.00 -8.21 2.60
CA ILE A 216 13.96 -7.41 3.36
C ILE A 216 15.37 -7.60 2.83
N LEU A 217 15.78 -8.86 2.59
CA LEU A 217 17.09 -9.18 2.03
C LEU A 217 17.27 -8.58 0.63
N TRP A 218 16.28 -8.70 -0.24
CA TRP A 218 16.29 -8.12 -1.59
C TRP A 218 16.53 -6.62 -1.55
N LYS A 219 15.73 -5.89 -0.76
CA LYS A 219 15.87 -4.44 -0.60
C LYS A 219 17.20 -4.03 0.02
N ALA A 220 17.66 -4.80 1.00
CA ALA A 220 18.95 -4.55 1.64
C ALA A 220 20.11 -4.69 0.65
N ILE A 221 20.10 -5.71 -0.22
CA ILE A 221 21.13 -5.86 -1.26
C ILE A 221 21.05 -4.70 -2.26
N GLU A 222 19.85 -4.38 -2.73
CA GLU A 222 19.58 -3.27 -3.68
C GLU A 222 20.17 -1.93 -3.19
N ASP A 223 19.79 -1.52 -1.98
CA ASP A 223 20.24 -0.25 -1.41
C ASP A 223 21.76 -0.16 -1.23
N ARG A 224 22.43 -1.30 -1.02
CA ARG A 224 23.86 -1.32 -0.77
C ARG A 224 24.63 -1.23 -2.07
N TRP A 225 24.26 -1.98 -3.11
CA TRP A 225 24.95 -1.84 -4.38
C TRP A 225 24.67 -0.49 -5.04
N ASP A 226 23.44 0.03 -4.93
CA ASP A 226 23.10 1.34 -5.53
C ASP A 226 23.99 2.45 -4.94
N ARG A 227 24.14 2.44 -3.61
CA ARG A 227 25.04 3.38 -2.94
C ARG A 227 26.51 3.17 -3.31
N MET A 228 26.96 1.94 -3.56
CA MET A 228 28.34 1.71 -4.00
C MET A 228 28.59 2.24 -5.42
N LEU A 229 27.61 2.13 -6.34
CA LEU A 229 27.67 2.76 -7.66
C LEU A 229 27.79 4.29 -7.55
N ASP A 230 26.94 4.91 -6.73
CA ASP A 230 27.01 6.36 -6.47
C ASP A 230 28.40 6.79 -5.99
N MET A 231 29.02 6.03 -5.09
CA MET A 231 30.34 6.37 -4.55
C MET A 231 31.43 6.36 -5.63
N VAL A 232 31.37 5.38 -6.55
CA VAL A 232 32.30 5.30 -7.68
C VAL A 232 32.08 6.47 -8.65
N GLN A 233 30.83 6.76 -8.99
CA GLN A 233 30.47 7.88 -9.86
C GLN A 233 30.87 9.24 -9.25
N ASP A 234 30.52 9.47 -7.98
CA ASP A 234 30.85 10.69 -7.24
C ASP A 234 32.36 10.89 -7.14
N TRP A 235 33.11 9.81 -6.93
CA TRP A 235 34.57 9.89 -6.86
C TRP A 235 35.18 10.41 -8.16
N VAL A 236 34.84 9.83 -9.33
CA VAL A 236 35.38 10.32 -10.61
C VAL A 236 34.87 11.71 -10.96
N ASP A 237 33.59 11.99 -10.72
CA ASP A 237 32.98 13.29 -11.00
C ASP A 237 33.59 14.41 -10.16
N SER A 238 34.05 14.11 -8.94
CA SER A 238 34.70 15.10 -8.06
C SER A 238 36.00 15.67 -8.63
N PHE A 239 36.61 15.03 -9.63
CA PHE A 239 37.79 15.56 -10.35
C PHE A 239 37.44 16.42 -11.56
N CYS A 240 36.16 16.45 -11.96
CA CYS A 240 35.71 17.16 -13.13
C CYS A 240 35.51 18.66 -12.87
N SER A 241 35.59 19.46 -13.94
CA SER A 241 35.44 20.92 -13.87
C SER A 241 34.06 21.38 -13.40
N PHE A 242 33.02 20.54 -13.54
CA PHE A 242 31.66 20.86 -13.10
C PHE A 242 31.43 20.65 -11.59
N ALA A 243 32.24 19.84 -10.89
CA ALA A 243 32.05 19.53 -9.48
C ALA A 243 31.91 20.77 -8.56
N PRO A 244 32.69 21.85 -8.75
CA PRO A 244 32.44 23.18 -8.17
C PRO A 244 31.00 23.73 -8.14
N HIS A 245 30.16 23.31 -9.09
CA HIS A 245 28.83 23.85 -9.36
C HIS A 245 27.73 22.81 -9.22
N ASP A 246 28.09 21.56 -8.96
CA ASP A 246 27.16 20.45 -8.82
C ASP A 246 26.62 20.39 -7.37
N GLU A 247 25.32 20.17 -7.24
CA GLU A 247 24.59 20.21 -5.97
C GLU A 247 25.09 19.17 -4.96
N ARG A 248 25.68 18.06 -5.43
CA ARG A 248 26.30 17.04 -4.58
C ARG A 248 27.36 17.64 -3.66
N TRP A 249 28.08 18.67 -4.10
CA TRP A 249 29.12 19.32 -3.30
C TRP A 249 28.77 20.75 -2.88
N CYS A 250 28.10 21.53 -3.75
CA CYS A 250 27.75 22.93 -3.46
C CYS A 250 26.44 23.09 -2.66
N GLY A 251 25.72 21.99 -2.41
CA GLY A 251 24.43 22.01 -1.74
C GLY A 251 23.31 22.48 -2.66
N MET A 252 22.07 22.09 -2.37
CA MET A 252 20.89 22.46 -3.15
C MET A 252 20.79 23.99 -3.27
N GLY A 253 20.69 24.51 -4.50
CA GLY A 253 20.67 25.95 -4.74
C GLY A 253 21.99 26.68 -4.45
N GLY A 254 23.12 25.97 -4.31
CA GLY A 254 24.44 26.56 -4.12
C GLY A 254 24.64 27.20 -2.74
N VAL A 255 23.94 26.70 -1.71
CA VAL A 255 23.96 27.26 -0.35
C VAL A 255 25.33 27.20 0.32
N ASN A 256 26.22 26.30 -0.11
CA ASN A 256 27.57 26.19 0.46
C ASN A 256 28.49 27.30 -0.08
N SER A 257 29.30 27.88 0.82
CA SER A 257 30.40 28.75 0.41
C SER A 257 31.39 28.00 -0.49
N ARG A 258 32.09 28.72 -1.37
CA ARG A 258 33.13 28.15 -2.25
C ARG A 258 34.15 27.31 -1.48
N ALA A 259 34.59 27.78 -0.32
CA ALA A 259 35.54 27.07 0.52
C ALA A 259 34.97 25.75 1.06
N GLN A 260 33.69 25.72 1.44
CA GLN A 260 33.02 24.50 1.89
C GLN A 260 32.83 23.52 0.74
N THR A 261 32.42 23.97 -0.44
CA THR A 261 32.30 23.14 -1.64
C THR A 261 33.63 22.45 -1.97
N MET A 262 34.74 23.19 -1.96
CA MET A 262 36.06 22.60 -2.23
C MET A 262 36.48 21.57 -1.17
N LYS A 263 36.13 21.79 0.11
CA LYS A 263 36.34 20.78 1.17
C LYS A 263 35.51 19.52 0.93
N ASN A 264 34.25 19.66 0.51
CA ASN A 264 33.39 18.51 0.21
C ASN A 264 33.94 17.70 -0.98
N ILE A 265 34.42 18.38 -2.03
CA ILE A 265 35.08 17.75 -3.18
C ILE A 265 36.33 17.00 -2.71
N GLN A 266 37.22 17.66 -1.96
CA GLN A 266 38.44 17.04 -1.43
C GLN A 266 38.12 15.81 -0.56
N ARG A 267 37.12 15.90 0.32
CA ARG A 267 36.66 14.76 1.13
C ARG A 267 36.20 13.59 0.26
N THR A 268 35.51 13.87 -0.84
CA THR A 268 35.07 12.82 -1.79
C THR A 268 36.29 12.14 -2.42
N GLN A 269 37.22 12.93 -2.95
CA GLN A 269 38.46 12.44 -3.59
C GLN A 269 39.32 11.59 -2.65
N GLU A 270 39.45 12.00 -1.39
CA GLU A 270 40.34 11.36 -0.41
C GLU A 270 39.69 10.19 0.33
N CYS A 271 38.39 10.29 0.67
CA CYS A 271 37.75 9.35 1.57
C CYS A 271 36.90 8.28 0.86
N GLU A 272 36.25 8.59 -0.27
CA GLU A 272 35.36 7.63 -0.94
C GLU A 272 36.03 6.29 -1.26
N PRO A 273 37.29 6.21 -1.74
CA PRO A 273 37.94 4.92 -1.99
C PRO A 273 38.08 4.05 -0.74
N GLY A 274 38.35 4.66 0.42
CA GLY A 274 38.42 3.96 1.70
C GLY A 274 37.04 3.52 2.19
N MET A 275 36.03 4.39 2.05
CA MET A 275 34.65 4.06 2.42
C MET A 275 34.06 2.96 1.55
N LEU A 276 34.36 2.96 0.24
CA LEU A 276 33.90 1.95 -0.71
C LEU A 276 34.43 0.58 -0.31
N LYS A 277 35.73 0.47 -0.03
CA LYS A 277 36.34 -0.78 0.41
C LYS A 277 35.68 -1.35 1.68
N VAL A 278 35.38 -0.51 2.67
CA VAL A 278 34.66 -0.93 3.88
C VAL A 278 33.26 -1.44 3.54
N ARG A 279 32.56 -0.80 2.59
CA ARG A 279 31.23 -1.25 2.16
C ARG A 279 31.28 -2.56 1.41
N GLU A 280 32.29 -2.78 0.58
CA GLU A 280 32.50 -4.06 -0.11
C GLU A 280 32.78 -5.19 0.87
N GLU A 281 33.60 -4.95 1.89
CA GLU A 281 33.86 -5.91 2.96
C GLU A 281 32.56 -6.27 3.70
N ILE A 282 31.74 -5.28 4.06
CA ILE A 282 30.42 -5.50 4.69
C ILE A 282 29.47 -6.23 3.72
N PHE A 283 29.46 -5.87 2.44
CA PHE A 283 28.59 -6.46 1.43
C PHE A 283 28.92 -7.95 1.24
N GLN A 284 30.21 -8.28 1.19
CA GLN A 284 30.69 -9.65 1.15
C GLN A 284 30.40 -10.41 2.44
N GLU A 285 30.59 -9.80 3.61
CA GLU A 285 30.36 -10.45 4.91
C GLU A 285 28.89 -10.79 5.13
N TYR A 286 27.98 -9.86 4.81
CA TYR A 286 26.55 -10.00 5.12
C TYR A 286 25.76 -10.72 4.02
N PHE A 287 26.15 -10.57 2.76
CA PHE A 287 25.40 -11.13 1.63
C PHE A 287 26.17 -12.18 0.82
N GLY A 288 27.46 -12.35 1.08
CA GLY A 288 28.30 -13.26 0.30
C GLY A 288 28.56 -12.77 -1.14
N LEU A 289 28.32 -11.48 -1.41
CA LEU A 289 28.41 -10.88 -2.74
C LEU A 289 29.61 -9.93 -2.84
N THR A 290 30.34 -10.04 -3.94
CA THR A 290 31.41 -9.10 -4.32
C THR A 290 30.87 -7.98 -5.21
N TRP A 291 31.72 -6.99 -5.51
CA TRP A 291 31.41 -5.96 -6.51
C TRP A 291 31.02 -6.54 -7.87
N ASP A 292 31.73 -7.55 -8.36
CA ASP A 292 31.46 -8.15 -9.66
C ASP A 292 30.15 -8.96 -9.68
N ASP A 293 29.76 -9.53 -8.54
CA ASP A 293 28.52 -10.30 -8.41
C ASP A 293 27.27 -9.41 -8.56
N ILE A 294 27.36 -8.12 -8.20
CA ILE A 294 26.26 -7.14 -8.30
C ILE A 294 25.63 -7.21 -9.68
N PHE A 295 26.44 -7.17 -10.74
CA PHE A 295 25.96 -7.00 -12.11
C PHE A 295 25.26 -8.24 -12.68
N ASN A 296 25.38 -9.38 -12.01
CA ASN A 296 24.68 -10.62 -12.36
C ASN A 296 23.63 -11.00 -11.31
N HIS A 297 23.53 -10.26 -10.21
CA HIS A 297 22.60 -10.56 -9.14
C HIS A 297 21.16 -10.21 -9.55
N PRO A 298 20.13 -11.00 -9.16
CA PRO A 298 18.74 -10.77 -9.53
C PRO A 298 18.22 -9.36 -9.20
N THR A 299 18.66 -8.76 -8.10
CA THR A 299 18.26 -7.39 -7.71
C THR A 299 18.71 -6.35 -8.74
N PHE A 300 19.95 -6.44 -9.21
CA PHE A 300 20.48 -5.54 -10.23
C PHE A 300 19.84 -5.81 -11.59
N LEU A 301 19.73 -7.09 -12.00
CA LEU A 301 19.14 -7.45 -13.29
C LEU A 301 17.68 -6.99 -13.40
N ASN A 302 16.90 -7.11 -12.32
CA ASN A 302 15.53 -6.59 -12.28
C ASN A 302 15.48 -5.07 -12.50
N GLN A 303 16.36 -4.33 -11.82
CA GLN A 303 16.45 -2.87 -11.97
C GLN A 303 16.93 -2.48 -13.39
N GLN A 304 17.86 -3.26 -13.95
CA GLN A 304 18.44 -3.02 -15.25
C GLN A 304 17.41 -3.26 -16.37
N GLN A 305 16.78 -4.44 -16.40
CA GLN A 305 15.89 -4.89 -17.46
C GLN A 305 14.59 -4.09 -17.53
N ASN A 306 14.11 -3.60 -16.38
CA ASN A 306 12.85 -2.88 -16.29
C ASN A 306 13.03 -1.34 -16.30
N GLY A 307 14.21 -0.84 -16.68
CA GLY A 307 14.45 0.59 -16.81
C GLY A 307 14.37 1.35 -15.47
N LEU A 308 14.56 0.68 -14.34
CA LEU A 308 14.47 1.32 -13.02
C LEU A 308 15.79 1.94 -12.57
N LEU A 309 16.91 1.40 -13.05
CA LEU A 309 18.25 1.94 -12.79
C LEU A 309 18.36 3.39 -13.30
N TRP A 310 18.91 4.27 -12.47
CA TRP A 310 19.20 5.65 -12.83
C TRP A 310 20.28 5.74 -13.93
N TYR A 311 21.34 4.97 -13.75
CA TYR A 311 22.52 4.96 -14.61
C TYR A 311 22.26 4.24 -15.94
N SER A 312 22.77 4.80 -17.03
CA SER A 312 22.80 4.14 -18.34
C SER A 312 23.79 2.97 -18.33
N ASP A 313 23.63 2.00 -19.23
CA ASP A 313 24.56 0.86 -19.32
C ASP A 313 25.99 1.33 -19.59
N GLY A 314 26.16 2.36 -20.41
CA GLY A 314 27.48 2.96 -20.68
C GLY A 314 28.10 3.69 -19.47
N ALA A 315 27.28 4.16 -18.53
CA ALA A 315 27.75 4.69 -17.24
C ALA A 315 28.11 3.55 -16.28
N VAL A 316 27.32 2.48 -16.24
CA VAL A 316 27.65 1.28 -15.44
C VAL A 316 28.98 0.67 -15.87
N GLU A 317 29.20 0.50 -17.18
CA GLU A 317 30.50 0.01 -17.67
C GLU A 317 31.65 0.96 -17.33
N PHE A 318 31.41 2.28 -17.41
CA PHE A 318 32.42 3.25 -16.98
C PHE A 318 32.73 3.16 -15.49
N MET A 319 31.72 2.97 -14.63
CA MET A 319 31.93 2.78 -13.20
C MET A 319 32.73 1.51 -12.91
N LYS A 320 32.52 0.41 -13.65
CA LYS A 320 33.36 -0.79 -13.53
C LYS A 320 34.84 -0.50 -13.85
N GLU A 321 35.11 0.29 -14.88
CA GLU A 321 36.47 0.73 -15.22
C GLU A 321 37.09 1.60 -14.12
N VAL A 322 36.32 2.57 -13.60
CA VAL A 322 36.76 3.49 -12.53
C VAL A 322 37.06 2.73 -11.23
N HIS A 323 36.21 1.77 -10.87
CA HIS A 323 36.36 0.93 -9.70
C HIS A 323 37.75 0.27 -9.63
N GLN A 324 38.26 -0.24 -10.76
CA GLN A 324 39.57 -0.91 -10.84
C GLN A 324 40.75 -0.04 -10.41
N ILE A 325 40.62 1.28 -10.50
CA ILE A 325 41.68 2.23 -10.15
C ILE A 325 41.39 2.99 -8.85
N MET A 326 40.18 2.90 -8.32
CA MET A 326 39.71 3.67 -7.18
C MET A 326 40.30 3.11 -5.88
N LYS A 327 41.42 3.69 -5.44
CA LYS A 327 42.10 3.35 -4.19
C LYS A 327 42.59 4.61 -3.47
N PRO A 328 42.80 4.56 -2.14
CA PRO A 328 43.26 5.72 -1.38
C PRO A 328 44.50 6.38 -2.00
N GLY A 329 44.43 7.69 -2.25
CA GLY A 329 45.50 8.48 -2.85
C GLY A 329 45.63 8.36 -4.38
N ALA A 330 44.84 7.51 -5.05
CA ALA A 330 44.80 7.46 -6.50
C ALA A 330 44.02 8.65 -7.11
N LYS A 331 44.18 8.84 -8.41
CA LYS A 331 43.44 9.82 -9.21
C LYS A 331 43.08 9.20 -10.55
N PRO A 332 41.89 9.51 -11.11
CA PRO A 332 41.57 9.15 -12.48
C PRO A 332 42.53 9.86 -13.45
N ASP A 333 42.80 9.23 -14.59
CA ASP A 333 43.59 9.85 -15.65
C ASP A 333 42.77 10.92 -16.40
N SER A 334 43.45 11.70 -17.23
CA SER A 334 42.81 12.77 -18.01
C SER A 334 41.74 12.27 -18.97
N ASN A 335 41.84 11.02 -19.45
CA ASN A 335 40.86 10.46 -20.39
C ASN A 335 39.58 10.09 -19.65
N MET A 336 39.68 9.49 -18.47
CA MET A 336 38.54 9.20 -17.60
C MET A 336 37.82 10.48 -17.17
N ILE A 337 38.56 11.52 -16.77
CA ILE A 337 37.98 12.82 -16.43
C ILE A 337 37.25 13.42 -17.64
N ALA A 338 37.86 13.44 -18.82
CA ALA A 338 37.23 13.96 -20.02
C ALA A 338 35.97 13.16 -20.43
N ARG A 339 35.96 11.83 -20.21
CA ARG A 339 34.79 10.97 -20.45
C ARG A 339 33.66 11.30 -19.47
N ALA A 340 33.96 11.44 -18.18
CA ALA A 340 33.00 11.84 -17.15
C ALA A 340 32.40 13.22 -17.45
N GLU A 341 33.23 14.21 -17.80
CA GLU A 341 32.77 15.55 -18.23
C GLU A 341 31.83 15.48 -19.44
N LYS A 342 32.17 14.68 -20.44
CA LYS A 342 31.32 14.48 -21.62
C LYS A 342 29.99 13.82 -21.25
N GLN A 343 30.00 12.79 -20.41
CA GLN A 343 28.80 12.10 -19.96
C GLN A 343 27.89 13.04 -19.17
N HIS A 344 28.44 13.83 -18.24
CA HIS A 344 27.71 14.83 -17.47
C HIS A 344 27.05 15.88 -18.37
N ASN A 345 27.84 16.52 -19.25
CA ASN A 345 27.36 17.60 -20.11
C ASN A 345 26.27 17.15 -21.10
N SER A 346 26.34 15.90 -21.57
CA SER A 346 25.33 15.32 -22.46
C SER A 346 24.18 14.62 -21.73
N LYS A 347 24.25 14.51 -20.40
CA LYS A 347 23.37 13.67 -19.57
C LYS A 347 23.35 12.19 -19.98
N ALA A 348 24.37 11.72 -20.70
CA ALA A 348 24.48 10.34 -21.15
C ALA A 348 24.71 9.34 -20.00
N TYR A 349 24.99 9.84 -18.80
CA TYR A 349 25.04 9.01 -17.59
C TYR A 349 23.65 8.54 -17.14
N ILE A 350 22.58 9.24 -17.53
CA ILE A 350 21.20 8.88 -17.21
C ILE A 350 20.68 7.93 -18.28
N ARG A 351 20.05 6.85 -17.85
CA ARG A 351 19.32 5.95 -18.73
C ARG A 351 18.16 6.68 -19.42
N GLN A 352 17.99 6.45 -20.73
CA GLN A 352 16.99 7.16 -21.54
C GLN A 352 15.64 6.41 -21.64
N ASP A 353 15.67 5.10 -21.51
CA ASP A 353 14.53 4.18 -21.51
C ASP A 353 14.04 3.86 -20.09
N ARG A 354 14.14 4.83 -19.17
CA ARG A 354 13.67 4.64 -17.80
C ARG A 354 12.16 4.43 -17.78
N ALA A 355 11.71 3.50 -16.95
CA ALA A 355 10.28 3.31 -16.72
C ALA A 355 9.67 4.61 -16.19
N THR A 356 8.58 5.05 -16.83
CA THR A 356 7.89 6.26 -16.42
C THR A 356 7.02 5.98 -15.19
N ALA A 357 6.73 7.02 -14.40
CA ALA A 357 5.79 6.90 -13.30
C ALA A 357 4.43 6.38 -13.79
N GLU A 358 3.99 6.82 -14.96
CA GLU A 358 2.75 6.37 -15.61
C GLU A 358 2.78 4.87 -15.92
N GLN A 359 3.90 4.34 -16.43
CA GLN A 359 4.05 2.91 -16.74
C GLN A 359 4.03 2.02 -15.48
N MET A 360 4.50 2.56 -14.35
CA MET A 360 4.57 1.85 -13.07
C MET A 360 3.37 2.11 -12.16
N THR A 361 2.44 2.98 -12.56
CA THR A 361 1.25 3.30 -11.77
C THR A 361 0.15 2.29 -12.10
N PRO A 362 -0.26 1.43 -11.16
CA PRO A 362 -1.39 0.55 -11.38
C PRO A 362 -2.66 1.36 -11.59
N VAL A 363 -3.53 0.90 -12.49
CA VAL A 363 -4.87 1.48 -12.63
C VAL A 363 -5.64 1.33 -11.32
N PRO A 364 -6.54 2.27 -10.95
CA PRO A 364 -7.33 2.14 -9.73
C PRO A 364 -8.10 0.81 -9.68
N PHE A 365 -8.24 0.24 -8.48
CA PHE A 365 -8.90 -1.04 -8.28
C PHE A 365 -10.28 -1.16 -8.98
N PRO A 366 -11.19 -0.15 -8.93
CA PRO A 366 -12.46 -0.23 -9.66
C PRO A 366 -12.32 -0.34 -11.18
N GLU A 367 -11.27 0.22 -11.77
CA GLU A 367 -10.97 0.09 -13.20
C GLU A 367 -10.35 -1.27 -13.51
N PHE A 368 -9.48 -1.79 -12.63
CA PHE A 368 -8.97 -3.15 -12.74
C PHE A 368 -10.08 -4.20 -12.71
N LEU A 369 -11.10 -4.02 -11.85
CA LEU A 369 -12.23 -4.95 -11.79
C LEU A 369 -13.00 -5.08 -13.12
N LYS A 370 -12.87 -4.11 -14.03
CA LYS A 370 -13.48 -4.15 -15.37
C LYS A 370 -12.65 -4.93 -16.40
N THR A 371 -11.40 -5.25 -16.08
CA THR A 371 -10.48 -5.94 -17.01
C THR A 371 -10.43 -7.45 -16.79
N VAL A 372 -11.00 -7.94 -15.68
CA VAL A 372 -11.05 -9.35 -15.29
C VAL A 372 -12.44 -9.91 -15.57
N ASP A 373 -12.49 -11.11 -16.14
CA ASP A 373 -13.74 -11.86 -16.27
C ASP A 373 -14.01 -12.61 -14.96
N TRP A 374 -15.16 -12.33 -14.34
CA TRP A 374 -15.56 -12.87 -13.03
C TRP A 374 -16.53 -14.07 -13.16
N SER A 375 -16.69 -14.61 -14.38
CA SER A 375 -17.62 -15.70 -14.70
C SER A 375 -17.30 -17.02 -14.01
#